data_AF-A0A1G1HC21-F1
#
_entry.id   AF-A0A1G1HC21-F1
#
_cell.length_a   1.000
_cell.length_b   1.000
_cell.length_c   1.000
_cell.angle_alpha   90.00
_cell.angle_beta   90.00
_cell.angle_gamma   90.00
#
_symmetry.space_group_name_H-M   'P 1'
#
loop_
_entity.id
_entity.type
_entity.pdbx_description
1 polymer ?
#
loop_
_entity_poly.entity_id
_entity_poly.type
_entity_poly.pdbx_seq_one_letter_code
_entity_poly.pdbx_strand_id
1 'polypeptide(L)' 'MCRFCTEKVLLIDYKDMQMLRGFITDRGKIIPRRISGTCAKHQRELTTAIKRARNIAFLPFTERG' A
#
# COMPACT_ATOMS: atom_id res chain seq x y z
N MET A 1 -9.39 12.09 -8.37
CA MET A 1 -9.64 10.79 -9.04
C MET A 1 -8.69 9.75 -8.45
N CYS A 2 -9.12 8.51 -8.17
CA CYS A 2 -8.21 7.48 -7.62
C CYS A 2 -7.29 6.92 -8.72
N ARG A 3 -5.98 6.94 -8.49
CA ARG A 3 -4.97 6.45 -9.44
C ARG A 3 -5.25 5.04 -9.96
N PHE A 4 -5.53 4.09 -9.07
CA PHE A 4 -5.84 2.70 -9.43
C PHE A 4 -7.10 2.57 -10.30
N CYS A 5 -8.12 3.41 -10.08
CA CYS A 5 -9.31 3.44 -10.92
C CYS A 5 -8.98 3.94 -12.33
N THR A 6 -8.12 4.96 -12.44
CA THR A 6 -7.72 5.55 -13.72
C THR A 6 -6.83 4.61 -14.52
N GLU A 7 -5.86 3.97 -13.86
CA GLU A 7 -4.93 3.01 -14.46
C GLU A 7 -5.57 1.63 -14.72
N LYS A 8 -6.86 1.45 -14.34
CA LYS A 8 -7.59 0.18 -14.43
C LYS A 8 -6.82 -1.00 -13.81
N VAL A 9 -6.16 -0.75 -12.69
CA VAL A 9 -5.43 -1.79 -11.96
C VAL A 9 -6.44 -2.80 -11.46
N LEU A 10 -6.33 -4.04 -11.93
CA LEU A 10 -7.26 -5.13 -11.61
C LEU A 10 -6.99 -5.72 -10.22
N LEU A 11 -5.74 -5.70 -9.77
CA LEU A 11 -5.31 -6.31 -8.51
C LEU A 11 -4.12 -5.55 -7.92
N ILE A 12 -4.20 -5.29 -6.61
CA ILE A 12 -3.06 -4.81 -5.81
C ILE A 12 -2.38 -6.04 -5.18
N ASP A 13 -1.33 -6.55 -5.84
CA ASP A 13 -0.60 -7.72 -5.35
C ASP A 13 0.32 -7.34 -4.18
N TYR A 14 0.35 -8.19 -3.15
CA TYR A 14 1.24 -8.05 -2.01
C TYR A 14 2.71 -8.35 -2.36
N LYS A 15 2.95 -8.99 -3.51
CA LYS A 15 4.30 -9.30 -4.00
C LYS A 15 4.98 -8.11 -4.70
N ASP A 16 4.23 -7.09 -5.10
CA ASP A 16 4.79 -5.90 -5.75
C ASP A 16 5.33 -4.90 -4.70
N MET A 17 6.54 -5.19 -4.21
CA MET A 17 7.19 -4.37 -3.19
C MET A 17 7.40 -2.92 -3.64
N GLN A 18 7.71 -2.69 -4.92
CA GLN A 18 7.98 -1.35 -5.45
C GLN A 18 6.72 -0.49 -5.41
N MET A 19 5.60 -1.05 -5.86
CA MET A 19 4.31 -0.37 -5.83
C MET A 19 3.89 -0.07 -4.38
N LEU A 20 3.98 -1.05 -3.48
CA LEU A 20 3.51 -0.90 -2.09
C LEU A 20 4.37 0.05 -1.25
N ARG A 21 5.67 0.19 -1.55
CA ARG A 21 6.56 1.16 -0.90
C ARG A 21 6.07 2.59 -1.06
N GLY A 22 5.47 2.94 -2.20
CA GLY A 22 4.87 4.26 -2.43
C GLY A 22 3.65 4.57 -1.55
N PHE A 23 3.13 3.60 -0.81
CA PHE A 23 1.96 3.73 0.07
C PHE A 23 2.27 3.54 1.55
N ILE A 24 3.55 3.47 1.91
CA ILE A 24 4.02 3.53 3.29
C ILE A 24 4.91 4.77 3.47
N THR A 25 4.88 5.34 4.66
CA THR A 25 5.87 6.35 5.07
C THR A 25 7.22 5.69 5.23
N ASP A 26 8.30 6.47 5.25
CA ASP A 26 9.65 5.98 5.57
C ASP A 26 9.63 5.11 6.84
N ARG A 27 9.01 5.60 7.93
CA ARG A 27 8.85 4.85 9.20
C ARG A 27 8.02 3.56 9.14
N GLY A 28 7.56 3.14 7.96
CA GLY A 28 6.80 1.91 7.75
C GLY A 28 5.30 2.01 8.04
N LYS A 29 4.74 3.18 8.35
CA LYS A 29 3.28 3.36 8.56
C LYS A 29 2.54 3.42 7.23
N ILE A 30 1.30 2.91 7.17
CA ILE A 30 0.48 3.00 5.96
C ILE A 30 0.02 4.44 5.76
N ILE A 31 0.20 4.98 4.55
CA ILE A 31 -0.23 6.33 4.21
C ILE A 31 -1.77 6.40 4.20
N PRO A 32 -2.38 7.37 4.93
CA PRO A 32 -3.82 7.56 4.91
C PRO A 32 -4.36 7.90 3.52
N ARG A 33 -5.59 7.45 3.24
CA ARG A 33 -6.33 7.69 1.98
C ARG A 33 -6.29 9.15 1.50
N ARG A 34 -6.43 10.11 2.42
CA ARG A 34 -6.43 11.55 2.12
C ARG A 34 -5.12 12.05 1.51
N ILE A 35 -4.01 11.37 1.78
CA ILE A 35 -2.68 11.69 1.24
C ILE A 35 -2.42 10.83 -0.01
N SER A 36 -2.73 9.53 0.04
CA SER A 36 -2.49 8.63 -1.10
C SER A 36 -3.43 8.84 -2.29
N GLY A 37 -4.54 9.57 -2.11
CA GLY A 37 -5.50 9.85 -3.18
C GLY A 37 -6.31 8.64 -3.65
N THR A 38 -6.28 7.53 -2.91
CA THR A 38 -6.98 6.29 -3.28
C THR A 38 -8.49 6.37 -2.99
N CYS A 39 -9.31 5.51 -3.61
CA CYS A 39 -10.71 5.36 -3.23
C CYS A 39 -10.85 4.43 -2.01
N ALA A 40 -12.01 4.41 -1.36
CA ALA A 40 -12.22 3.58 -0.18
C ALA A 40 -12.03 2.08 -0.46
N LYS A 41 -12.43 1.61 -1.65
CA LYS A 41 -12.24 0.22 -2.09
C LYS A 41 -10.74 -0.13 -2.19
N HIS A 42 -10.00 0.61 -3.01
CA HIS A 42 -8.57 0.36 -3.22
C HIS A 42 -7.75 0.57 -1.94
N GLN A 43 -8.14 1.48 -1.04
CA GLN A 43 -7.44 1.61 0.25
C GLN A 43 -7.56 0.35 1.11
N ARG A 44 -8.72 -0.34 1.11
CA ARG A 44 -8.91 -1.60 1.86
C ARG A 44 -8.08 -2.73 1.27
N GLU A 45 -8.06 -2.84 -0.05
CA GLU A 45 -7.25 -3.82 -0.79
C GLU A 45 -5.76 -3.57 -0.54
N LEU A 46 -5.30 -2.34 -0.71
CA LEU A 46 -3.93 -1.89 -0.42
C LEU A 46 -3.53 -2.19 1.03
N THR A 47 -4.39 -1.91 1.99
CA THR A 47 -4.12 -2.19 3.41
C THR A 47 -3.94 -3.69 3.65
N THR A 48 -4.76 -4.51 3.01
CA THR A 48 -4.65 -5.98 3.08
C THR A 48 -3.36 -6.47 2.43
N ALA A 49 -3.02 -5.94 1.25
CA ALA A 49 -1.79 -6.28 0.54
C ALA A 49 -0.54 -5.90 1.35
N ILE A 50 -0.48 -4.70 1.92
CA ILE A 50 0.63 -4.26 2.77
C ILE A 50 0.76 -5.17 4.00
N LYS A 51 -0.35 -5.53 4.66
CA LYS A 51 -0.31 -6.44 5.81
C LYS A 51 0.23 -7.83 5.42
N ARG A 52 -0.18 -8.37 4.27
CA ARG A 52 0.35 -9.64 3.75
C ARG A 52 1.83 -9.54 3.42
N ALA A 53 2.26 -8.47 2.76
CA ALA A 53 3.66 -8.22 2.43
C ALA A 53 4.54 -8.13 3.69
N ARG A 54 4.04 -7.51 4.77
CA ARG A 54 4.76 -7.47 6.05
C ARG A 54 4.92 -8.84 6.70
N ASN A 55 3.90 -9.70 6.63
CA ASN A 55 3.96 -11.05 7.19
C ASN A 55 5.04 -11.93 6.52
N ILE A 56 5.36 -11.67 5.26
CA ILE A 56 6.41 -12.37 4.51
C ILE A 56 7.74 -11.60 4.46
N ALA A 57 7.91 -10.59 5.32
CA ALA A 57 9.10 -9.74 5.41
C ALA A 57 9.45 -8.92 4.15
N PHE A 58 8.50 -8.68 3.25
CA PHE A 58 8.70 -7.80 2.08
C PHE A 58 8.61 -6.31 2.44
N LEU A 59 7.90 -5.96 3.52
CA LEU A 59 7.83 -4.57 3.99
C LEU A 59 8.06 -4.52 5.52
N PRO A 60 8.69 -3.46 6.03
CA PRO A 60 8.85 -3.29 7.47
C PRO A 60 7.53 -2.96 8.17
N PHE A 61 7.38 -3.42 9.41
CA PHE A 61 6.30 -3.00 10.33
C PHE A 61 6.61 -1.64 10.96
N THR A 62 7.88 -1.40 11.24
CA THR A 62 8.44 -0.15 11.76
C THR A 62 9.90 -0.10 11.31
N GLU A 63 10.39 1.08 10.96
CA GLU A 63 11.83 1.29 10.89
C GLU A 63 12.37 1.47 12.32
N ARG A 64 13.54 0.89 12.59
CA ARG A 64 14.32 1.25 13.77
C ARG A 64 15.12 2.50 13.39
N GLY A 65 14.77 3.62 14.01
CA GLY A 65 15.71 4.73 14.16
C GLY A 65 16.77 4.38 15.18
#